data_AF-A0A841DHF8-F1
#
_entry.id   AF-A0A841DHF8-F1
#
_cell.length_a   1.000
_cell.length_b   1.000
_cell.length_c   1.000
_cell.angle_alpha   90.00
_cell.angle_beta   90.00
_cell.angle_gamma   90.00
#
_symmetry.space_group_name_H-M   'P 1'
#
loop_
_entity.id
_entity.type
_entity.pdbx_description
1 polymer ?
#
loop_
_entity_poly.entity_id
_entity_poly.type
_entity_poly.pdbx_seq_one_letter_code
_entity_poly.pdbx_strand_id
1 'polypeptide(L)'
;MAAAAPRNLALGKAYAWSDAPDADRPDRGGQLTDGKLGALDVDDPAWVGSTRGKTREVTIDLGAPKSITGVRARFLQDWPARSTLVPLNVSFAVSTSGRTWSTVGRQATQLLWGDGPARDEWFSWAEERDGVPDQPQATAAYGRYVKVSFSVHTRAAQLIDEIQVQGEDGRIRGAVTPAPDKPHYLKPGADTAGIKDLALIYNGQYENGRGDWTADKLKPYLARVDQSGKPVSRLFDGVLMLGLQTPTGVDLGSGNARKADWEWYRDKTFAAGGDLQQLDQAAGTVNAALRGPDRKTKVVLTIPNTGSWIDFGDVDGDGVSENLSPDAVGREQALDNQQKVVRWWTEDLIKRWNAAGYHNLELVGMYWLPEQIDVGADGPEQARRVTDVVHEHQLKAFWIPHFLAYRAFLWKQAGFDAASFQPNYFFEETDPRRLADAAGIARSYGMGVEMEFDERAATDPVMRQRLLDYLRAGSTEGFQNAYVAYYQGVDAMLTFSRSQDPKVRELYDLVADFVQGKTIR
;
A
#
# COMPACT_ATOMS: atom_id res chain seq x y z
N MET A 1 -39.16 -11.09 24.98
CA MET A 1 -38.13 -10.95 26.02
C MET A 1 -37.10 -9.97 25.47
N ALA A 2 -36.77 -8.91 26.22
CA ALA A 2 -35.68 -8.02 25.83
C ALA A 2 -34.37 -8.83 25.82
N ALA A 3 -33.56 -8.70 24.78
CA ALA A 3 -32.23 -9.31 24.74
C ALA A 3 -31.43 -8.79 25.95
N ALA A 4 -30.85 -9.70 26.74
CA ALA A 4 -29.94 -9.31 27.79
C ALA A 4 -28.77 -8.54 27.16
N ALA A 5 -28.33 -7.45 27.81
CA ALA A 5 -27.17 -6.70 27.32
C ALA A 5 -25.96 -7.65 27.19
N PRO A 6 -25.24 -7.63 26.05
CA PRO A 6 -24.15 -8.56 25.82
C PRO A 6 -23.03 -8.39 26.87
N ARG A 7 -22.59 -9.50 27.45
CA ARG A 7 -21.60 -9.54 28.53
C ARG A 7 -20.19 -9.30 27.98
N ASN A 8 -19.35 -8.55 28.70
CA ASN A 8 -17.90 -8.50 28.42
C ASN A 8 -17.25 -9.83 28.85
N LEU A 9 -17.00 -10.70 27.88
CA LEU A 9 -16.38 -12.02 28.04
C LEU A 9 -14.87 -11.94 28.35
N ALA A 10 -14.22 -10.83 28.03
CA ALA A 10 -12.81 -10.59 28.29
C ALA A 10 -12.54 -10.12 29.73
N LEU A 11 -13.55 -9.67 30.47
CA LEU A 11 -13.37 -9.14 31.82
C LEU A 11 -12.62 -10.12 32.74
N GLY A 12 -11.48 -9.69 33.26
CA GLY A 12 -10.59 -10.46 34.13
C GLY A 12 -9.88 -11.63 33.45
N LYS A 13 -9.80 -11.66 32.11
CA LYS A 13 -9.12 -12.72 31.36
C LYS A 13 -7.64 -12.42 31.15
N ALA A 14 -6.84 -13.47 31.05
CA ALA A 14 -5.45 -13.35 30.67
C ALA A 14 -5.32 -13.06 29.17
N TYR A 15 -4.26 -12.33 28.82
CA TYR A 15 -3.88 -12.06 27.45
C TYR A 15 -2.37 -12.05 27.28
N ALA A 16 -1.91 -12.11 26.03
CA ALA A 16 -0.51 -12.06 25.66
C ALA A 16 -0.26 -11.05 24.55
N TRP A 17 0.86 -10.34 24.66
CA TRP A 17 1.35 -9.42 23.64
C TRP A 17 2.31 -10.14 22.67
N SER A 18 2.27 -9.77 21.39
CA SER A 18 3.27 -10.22 20.38
C SER A 18 4.63 -9.51 20.51
N ASP A 19 4.65 -8.36 21.17
CA ASP A 19 5.83 -7.63 21.64
C ASP A 19 5.40 -6.79 22.85
N ALA A 20 6.23 -6.75 23.89
CA ALA A 20 5.85 -6.10 25.14
C ALA A 20 5.66 -4.58 24.94
N PRO A 21 4.74 -3.95 25.70
CA PRO A 21 4.69 -2.49 25.82
C PRO A 21 6.02 -1.91 26.28
N ASP A 22 6.23 -0.63 25.97
CA ASP A 22 7.48 0.05 26.31
C ASP A 22 7.64 0.13 27.83
N ALA A 23 8.88 0.12 28.33
CA ALA A 23 9.15 0.05 29.77
C ALA A 23 8.65 1.29 30.55
N ASP A 24 8.51 2.43 29.89
CA ASP A 24 7.94 3.67 30.41
C ASP A 24 6.40 3.72 30.30
N ARG A 25 5.79 2.82 29.52
CA ARG A 25 4.33 2.61 29.39
C ARG A 25 3.96 1.13 29.63
N PRO A 26 4.38 0.55 30.77
CA PRO A 26 4.35 -0.89 30.95
C PRO A 26 2.93 -1.40 31.19
N ASP A 27 2.65 -2.59 30.69
CA ASP A 27 1.50 -3.36 31.11
C ASP A 27 1.90 -4.35 32.21
N ARG A 28 1.30 -4.17 33.40
CA ARG A 28 1.54 -4.99 34.59
C ARG A 28 0.69 -6.27 34.61
N GLY A 29 -0.08 -6.50 33.56
CA GLY A 29 -0.94 -7.66 33.38
C GLY A 29 -2.37 -7.38 33.86
N GLY A 30 -3.33 -7.64 32.98
CA GLY A 30 -4.76 -7.55 33.25
C GLY A 30 -5.40 -6.20 32.90
N GLN A 31 -4.60 -5.14 32.68
CA GLN A 31 -5.07 -3.78 32.44
C GLN A 31 -6.04 -3.70 31.26
N LEU A 32 -5.74 -4.38 30.15
CA LEU A 32 -6.59 -4.37 28.94
C LEU A 32 -7.92 -5.09 29.09
N THR A 33 -8.21 -5.65 30.26
CA THR A 33 -9.36 -6.51 30.51
C THR A 33 -9.95 -6.30 31.90
N ASP A 34 -9.58 -5.23 32.61
CA ASP A 34 -10.01 -5.01 33.99
C ASP A 34 -11.29 -4.16 34.09
N GLY A 35 -11.79 -3.65 32.96
CA GLY A 35 -13.01 -2.85 32.88
C GLY A 35 -12.83 -1.39 33.27
N LYS A 36 -11.60 -0.92 33.51
CA LYS A 36 -11.30 0.47 33.82
C LYS A 36 -10.89 1.22 32.57
N LEU A 37 -11.42 2.43 32.45
CA LEU A 37 -11.11 3.33 31.36
C LEU A 37 -10.20 4.43 31.90
N GLY A 38 -9.08 4.67 31.21
CA GLY A 38 -8.16 5.76 31.53
C GLY A 38 -8.81 7.12 31.27
N ALA A 39 -8.42 8.11 32.07
CA ALA A 39 -8.69 9.51 31.78
C ALA A 39 -8.01 9.93 30.47
N LEU A 40 -8.46 11.03 29.84
CA LEU A 40 -7.81 11.59 28.65
C LEU A 40 -6.50 12.31 29.02
N ASP A 41 -5.56 11.55 29.58
CA ASP A 41 -4.25 11.96 30.05
C ASP A 41 -3.26 10.84 29.75
N VAL A 42 -2.20 11.14 28.99
CA VAL A 42 -1.19 10.16 28.63
C VAL A 42 -0.42 9.60 29.83
N ASP A 43 -0.43 10.30 30.97
CA ASP A 43 0.24 9.87 32.19
C ASP A 43 -0.66 9.01 33.10
N ASP A 44 -1.94 8.82 32.74
CA ASP A 44 -2.81 7.86 33.42
C ASP A 44 -2.28 6.44 33.21
N PRO A 45 -1.94 5.71 34.29
CA PRO A 45 -1.33 4.39 34.20
C PRO A 45 -2.23 3.32 33.58
N ALA A 46 -3.52 3.59 33.36
CA ALA A 46 -4.39 2.70 32.60
C ALA A 46 -3.95 2.58 31.13
N TRP A 47 -3.35 3.62 30.56
CA TRP A 47 -2.83 3.61 29.19
C TRP A 47 -1.48 2.89 29.11
N VAL A 48 -1.47 1.78 28.37
CA VAL A 48 -0.26 1.00 28.08
C VAL A 48 -0.03 0.98 26.58
N GLY A 49 1.22 0.80 26.14
CA GLY A 49 1.46 0.74 24.71
C GLY A 49 2.90 0.88 24.30
N SER A 50 3.09 1.25 23.04
CA SER A 50 4.41 1.31 22.43
C SER A 50 4.58 2.51 21.52
N THR A 51 5.82 2.97 21.43
CA THR A 51 6.23 4.14 20.65
C THR A 51 6.82 3.74 19.30
N ARG A 52 7.37 2.53 19.18
CA ARG A 52 8.10 2.08 17.98
C ARG A 52 7.98 0.56 17.74
N GLY A 53 8.41 0.14 16.57
CA GLY A 53 8.54 -1.27 16.19
C GLY A 53 7.45 -1.73 15.22
N LYS A 54 7.13 -3.03 15.29
CA LYS A 54 6.16 -3.70 14.41
C LYS A 54 4.72 -3.51 14.88
N THR A 55 3.76 -3.86 14.04
CA THR A 55 2.36 -4.13 14.43
C THR A 55 2.30 -4.89 15.76
N ARG A 56 1.48 -4.39 16.69
CA ARG A 56 1.22 -5.06 17.96
C ARG A 56 0.00 -5.97 17.82
N GLU A 57 0.07 -7.12 18.48
CA GLU A 57 -1.05 -8.04 18.61
C GLU A 57 -1.28 -8.35 20.09
N VAL A 58 -2.54 -8.25 20.53
CA VAL A 58 -3.00 -8.69 21.86
C VAL A 58 -3.91 -9.89 21.68
N THR A 59 -3.55 -11.03 22.25
CA THR A 59 -4.33 -12.27 22.20
C THR A 59 -4.95 -12.57 23.57
N ILE A 60 -6.28 -12.58 23.65
CA ILE A 60 -7.06 -12.88 24.85
C ILE A 60 -7.53 -14.34 24.82
N ASP A 61 -7.33 -15.08 25.92
CA ASP A 61 -7.94 -16.41 26.12
C ASP A 61 -9.22 -16.30 26.95
N LEU A 62 -10.38 -16.54 26.33
CA LEU A 62 -11.67 -16.48 27.01
C LEU A 62 -11.89 -17.66 27.99
N GLY A 63 -11.00 -18.66 27.97
CA GLY A 63 -10.97 -19.86 28.82
C GLY A 63 -11.74 -21.06 28.25
N ALA A 64 -12.72 -20.81 27.38
CA ALA A 64 -13.47 -21.81 26.64
C ALA A 64 -14.01 -21.19 25.33
N PRO A 65 -14.39 -21.99 24.32
CA PRO A 65 -15.11 -21.48 23.16
C PRO A 65 -16.45 -20.81 23.54
N LYS A 66 -16.68 -19.61 23.01
CA LYS A 66 -17.83 -18.74 23.29
C LYS A 66 -18.39 -18.16 22.00
N SER A 67 -19.62 -17.65 22.06
CA SER A 67 -20.24 -16.91 20.97
C SER A 67 -19.91 -15.44 21.12
N ILE A 68 -19.22 -14.87 20.14
CA ILE A 68 -18.69 -13.52 20.16
C ILE A 68 -19.49 -12.69 19.16
N THR A 69 -20.14 -11.64 19.65
CA THR A 69 -20.98 -10.73 18.86
C THR A 69 -20.31 -9.38 18.61
N GLY A 70 -19.26 -9.05 19.36
CA GLY A 70 -18.48 -7.84 19.12
C GLY A 70 -17.12 -7.86 19.80
N VAL A 71 -16.20 -7.09 19.25
CA VAL A 71 -14.88 -6.83 19.86
C VAL A 71 -14.61 -5.34 19.71
N ARG A 72 -14.16 -4.68 20.76
CA ARG A 72 -13.76 -3.28 20.70
C ARG A 72 -12.51 -3.00 21.51
N ALA A 73 -11.70 -2.06 21.05
CA ALA A 73 -10.47 -1.62 21.70
C ALA A 73 -10.40 -0.09 21.67
N ARG A 74 -9.99 0.52 22.78
CA ARG A 74 -9.97 1.98 22.95
C ARG A 74 -8.55 2.50 22.93
N PHE A 75 -8.32 3.54 22.14
CA PHE A 75 -7.00 4.15 21.97
C PHE A 75 -7.04 5.64 22.30
N LEU A 76 -5.94 6.16 22.83
CA LEU A 76 -5.76 7.58 23.11
C LEU A 76 -5.08 8.30 21.94
N GLN A 77 -5.44 9.55 21.72
CA GLN A 77 -4.69 10.53 20.94
C GLN A 77 -4.49 11.79 21.76
N ASP A 78 -3.25 12.26 21.79
CA ASP A 78 -2.84 13.53 22.38
C ASP A 78 -1.71 14.10 21.51
N TRP A 79 -2.12 14.89 20.52
CA TRP A 79 -1.28 15.42 19.46
C TRP A 79 -1.61 16.90 19.20
N PRO A 80 -0.60 17.79 19.06
CA PRO A 80 0.84 17.49 19.05
C PRO A 80 1.51 17.43 20.44
N ALA A 81 0.77 17.73 21.52
CA ALA A 81 1.34 18.01 22.84
C ALA A 81 2.12 16.85 23.46
N ARG A 82 1.67 15.60 23.29
CA ARG A 82 2.29 14.42 23.93
C ARG A 82 2.63 13.30 22.93
N SER A 83 2.72 13.61 21.64
CA SER A 83 3.15 12.69 20.57
C SER A 83 2.45 11.32 20.63
N THR A 84 1.14 11.30 20.89
CA THR A 84 0.33 10.08 20.95
C THR A 84 -0.76 10.14 19.90
N LEU A 85 -0.87 9.09 19.08
CA LEU A 85 -1.85 9.01 18.00
C LEU A 85 -2.60 7.68 18.07
N VAL A 86 -3.89 7.70 17.73
CA VAL A 86 -4.63 6.46 17.48
C VAL A 86 -4.01 5.71 16.29
N PRO A 87 -4.06 4.36 16.27
CA PRO A 87 -3.67 3.59 15.09
C PRO A 87 -4.51 3.97 13.88
N LEU A 88 -3.93 3.95 12.68
CA LEU A 88 -4.73 4.17 11.47
C LEU A 88 -5.70 3.03 11.22
N ASN A 89 -5.28 1.80 11.56
CA ASN A 89 -6.04 0.58 11.32
C ASN A 89 -5.97 -0.34 12.54
N VAL A 90 -7.11 -0.95 12.90
CA VAL A 90 -7.20 -2.01 13.91
C VAL A 90 -7.93 -3.21 13.32
N SER A 91 -7.36 -4.40 13.45
CA SER A 91 -7.94 -5.66 13.00
C SER A 91 -8.37 -6.53 14.19
N PHE A 92 -9.51 -7.19 14.03
CA PHE A 92 -10.08 -8.11 15.01
C PHE A 92 -10.14 -9.52 14.41
N ALA A 93 -9.68 -10.53 15.15
CA ALA A 93 -9.73 -11.92 14.71
C ALA A 93 -10.14 -12.86 15.84
N VAL A 94 -10.73 -14.00 15.48
CA VAL A 94 -11.12 -15.07 16.40
C VAL A 94 -10.39 -16.36 16.09
N SER A 95 -10.22 -17.23 17.09
CA SER A 95 -9.64 -18.56 16.91
C SER A 95 -10.20 -19.57 17.90
N THR A 96 -10.32 -20.83 17.48
CA THR A 96 -10.61 -21.96 18.39
C THR A 96 -9.33 -22.56 18.98
N SER A 97 -8.17 -22.37 18.34
CA SER A 97 -6.91 -23.05 18.67
C SER A 97 -5.82 -22.13 19.21
N GLY A 98 -5.95 -20.81 18.99
CA GLY A 98 -4.91 -19.82 19.26
C GLY A 98 -3.75 -19.85 18.25
N ARG A 99 -3.81 -20.72 17.23
CA ARG A 99 -2.75 -20.91 16.22
C ARG A 99 -3.15 -20.39 14.85
N THR A 100 -4.40 -20.65 14.46
CA THR A 100 -4.98 -20.24 13.17
C THR A 100 -6.10 -19.25 13.43
N TRP A 101 -6.11 -18.14 12.72
CA TRP A 101 -6.95 -16.98 13.02
C TRP A 101 -7.89 -16.71 11.86
N SER A 102 -9.11 -16.28 12.18
CA SER A 102 -10.10 -15.83 11.20
C SER A 102 -10.37 -14.35 11.47
N THR A 103 -9.99 -13.47 10.56
CA THR A 103 -10.27 -12.03 10.69
C THR A 103 -11.77 -11.80 10.60
N VAL A 104 -12.35 -11.13 11.60
CA VAL A 104 -13.78 -10.79 11.62
C VAL A 104 -14.04 -9.34 11.24
N GLY A 105 -13.07 -8.45 11.41
CA GLY A 105 -13.21 -7.06 11.00
C GLY A 105 -11.88 -6.31 10.92
N ARG A 106 -11.86 -5.26 10.08
CA ARG A 106 -10.78 -4.28 9.97
C ARG A 106 -11.39 -2.90 9.99
N GLN A 107 -10.92 -2.05 10.90
CA GLN A 107 -11.48 -0.72 11.13
C GLN A 107 -10.40 0.31 10.91
N ALA A 108 -10.74 1.38 10.19
CA ALA A 108 -9.89 2.55 10.05
C ALA A 108 -10.33 3.64 11.04
N THR A 109 -9.38 4.46 11.50
CA THR A 109 -9.70 5.60 12.38
C THR A 109 -10.71 6.54 11.72
N GLN A 110 -11.68 7.01 12.50
CA GLN A 110 -12.64 8.05 12.18
C GLN A 110 -12.18 9.41 12.72
N LEU A 111 -11.33 9.43 13.76
CA LEU A 111 -10.76 10.67 14.29
C LEU A 111 -9.77 11.31 13.31
N LEU A 112 -9.06 10.47 12.54
CA LEU A 112 -7.88 10.83 11.75
C LEU A 112 -6.79 11.50 12.62
N TRP A 113 -5.58 11.58 12.08
CA TRP A 113 -4.53 12.34 12.74
C TRP A 113 -4.77 13.84 12.55
N GLY A 114 -4.71 14.58 13.64
CA GLY A 114 -5.02 16.00 13.65
C GLY A 114 -4.70 16.61 15.00
N ASP A 115 -4.37 17.89 14.97
CA ASP A 115 -4.07 18.69 16.16
C ASP A 115 -5.35 18.89 16.98
N GLY A 116 -5.24 18.79 18.30
CA GLY A 116 -6.37 19.03 19.19
C GLY A 116 -6.09 18.67 20.64
N PRO A 117 -7.08 18.87 21.52
CA PRO A 117 -7.00 18.35 22.88
C PRO A 117 -6.97 16.82 22.88
N ALA A 118 -6.53 16.23 24.00
CA ALA A 118 -6.56 14.79 24.19
C ALA A 118 -7.98 14.24 23.95
N ARG A 119 -8.05 13.14 23.20
CA ARG A 119 -9.29 12.48 22.76
C ARG A 119 -9.05 10.99 22.60
N ASP A 120 -10.11 10.19 22.61
CA ASP A 120 -10.05 8.75 22.46
C ASP A 120 -10.90 8.24 21.29
N GLU A 121 -10.58 7.05 20.81
CA GLU A 121 -11.38 6.35 19.82
C GLU A 121 -11.59 4.88 20.17
N TRP A 122 -12.83 4.42 20.04
CA TRP A 122 -13.18 3.01 20.04
C TRP A 122 -13.17 2.45 18.63
N PHE A 123 -12.23 1.55 18.35
CA PHE A 123 -12.31 0.68 17.18
C PHE A 123 -13.21 -0.48 17.56
N SER A 124 -14.20 -0.79 16.73
CA SER A 124 -15.19 -1.84 17.03
C SER A 124 -15.48 -2.70 15.82
N TRP A 125 -15.53 -4.01 16.02
CA TRP A 125 -16.28 -4.92 15.16
C TRP A 125 -17.55 -5.33 15.90
N ALA A 126 -18.68 -5.27 15.21
CA ALA A 126 -19.96 -5.73 15.73
C ALA A 126 -20.64 -6.56 14.65
N GLU A 127 -21.04 -7.78 15.00
CA GLU A 127 -21.65 -8.72 14.06
C GLU A 127 -22.92 -8.13 13.42
N GLU A 128 -23.76 -7.44 14.20
CA GLU A 128 -24.99 -6.81 13.71
C GLU A 128 -24.78 -5.74 12.62
N ARG A 129 -23.59 -5.10 12.62
CA ARG A 129 -23.24 -4.00 11.71
C ARG A 129 -22.37 -4.50 10.55
N ASP A 130 -21.37 -5.32 10.86
CA ASP A 130 -20.30 -5.71 9.94
C ASP A 130 -20.47 -7.14 9.41
N GLY A 131 -21.29 -7.96 10.07
CA GLY A 131 -21.43 -9.39 9.82
C GLY A 131 -20.20 -10.20 10.24
N VAL A 132 -20.31 -11.53 10.06
CA VAL A 132 -19.15 -12.43 10.03
C VAL A 132 -18.73 -12.62 8.56
N PRO A 133 -17.45 -12.42 8.20
CA PRO A 133 -16.99 -12.57 6.81
C PRO A 133 -17.38 -13.91 6.19
N ASP A 134 -17.83 -13.86 4.93
CA ASP A 134 -18.35 -15.00 4.15
C ASP A 134 -19.52 -15.77 4.81
N GLN A 135 -20.16 -15.18 5.82
CA GLN A 135 -21.23 -15.81 6.61
C GLN A 135 -22.37 -14.81 6.89
N PRO A 136 -23.09 -14.32 5.85
CA PRO A 136 -24.07 -13.23 5.97
C PRO A 136 -25.32 -13.54 6.81
N GLN A 137 -25.48 -14.80 7.26
CA GLN A 137 -26.59 -15.26 8.09
C GLN A 137 -26.12 -15.69 9.50
N ALA A 138 -24.83 -15.53 9.80
CA ALA A 138 -24.34 -15.73 11.15
C ALA A 138 -25.00 -14.71 12.09
N THR A 139 -24.97 -15.00 13.39
CA THR A 139 -25.39 -14.07 14.46
C THR A 139 -24.30 -13.91 15.52
N ALA A 140 -23.18 -14.62 15.36
CA ALA A 140 -22.00 -14.55 16.19
C ALA A 140 -20.84 -15.33 15.54
N ALA A 141 -19.61 -14.92 15.84
CA ALA A 141 -18.42 -15.72 15.61
C ALA A 141 -18.17 -16.65 16.81
N TYR A 142 -17.90 -17.93 16.58
CA TYR A 142 -17.65 -18.92 17.62
C TYR A 142 -16.15 -19.22 17.76
N GLY A 143 -15.57 -18.88 18.91
CA GLY A 143 -14.13 -18.99 19.16
C GLY A 143 -13.77 -18.94 20.65
N ARG A 144 -12.55 -19.37 20.99
CA ARG A 144 -11.99 -19.31 22.36
C ARG A 144 -11.04 -18.12 22.53
N TYR A 145 -10.29 -17.80 21.49
CA TYR A 145 -9.29 -16.75 21.51
C TYR A 145 -9.75 -15.58 20.66
N VAL A 146 -9.47 -14.37 21.12
CA VAL A 146 -9.68 -13.12 20.38
C VAL A 146 -8.34 -12.41 20.23
N LYS A 147 -8.07 -11.89 19.04
CA LYS A 147 -6.88 -11.08 18.76
C LYS A 147 -7.28 -9.68 18.30
N VAL A 148 -6.65 -8.68 18.89
CA VAL A 148 -6.65 -7.29 18.42
C VAL A 148 -5.27 -6.98 17.87
N SER A 149 -5.19 -6.51 16.63
CA SER A 149 -3.92 -6.14 15.97
C SER A 149 -3.96 -4.69 15.49
N PHE A 150 -2.91 -3.91 15.74
CA PHE A 150 -2.87 -2.49 15.38
C PHE A 150 -1.46 -2.03 15.01
N SER A 151 -1.37 -1.11 14.04
CA SER A 151 -0.09 -0.57 13.57
C SER A 151 0.50 0.40 14.58
N VAL A 152 1.84 0.47 14.62
CA VAL A 152 2.59 1.43 15.43
C VAL A 152 3.18 2.50 14.52
N HIS A 153 2.97 3.77 14.86
CA HIS A 153 3.49 4.92 14.12
C HIS A 153 5.00 5.06 14.33
N THR A 154 5.70 5.70 13.39
CA THR A 154 7.16 5.82 13.44
C THR A 154 7.65 6.90 14.41
N ARG A 155 6.77 7.83 14.77
CA ARG A 155 7.10 9.03 15.56
C ARG A 155 6.15 9.30 16.73
N ALA A 156 5.14 8.47 16.95
CA ALA A 156 4.12 8.71 17.97
C ALA A 156 3.74 7.40 18.66
N ALA A 157 3.45 7.48 19.95
CA ALA A 157 2.97 6.33 20.73
C ALA A 157 1.55 5.93 20.36
N GLN A 158 1.28 4.63 20.40
CA GLN A 158 -0.07 4.05 20.35
C GLN A 158 -0.37 3.46 21.72
N LEU A 159 -1.35 4.06 22.38
CA LEU A 159 -1.73 3.69 23.74
C LEU A 159 -3.14 3.13 23.74
N ILE A 160 -3.33 2.05 24.48
CA ILE A 160 -4.58 1.30 24.65
C ILE A 160 -4.81 1.08 26.15
N ASP A 161 -6.05 1.24 26.61
CA ASP A 161 -6.43 1.01 28.02
C ASP A 161 -7.29 -0.24 28.20
N GLU A 162 -8.19 -0.53 27.25
CA GLU A 162 -9.21 -1.57 27.42
C GLU A 162 -9.56 -2.27 26.09
N ILE A 163 -9.73 -3.60 26.16
CA ILE A 163 -10.30 -4.46 25.13
C ILE A 163 -11.54 -5.16 25.69
N GLN A 164 -12.66 -5.03 24.99
CA GLN A 164 -13.91 -5.67 25.38
C GLN A 164 -14.36 -6.64 24.32
N VAL A 165 -14.75 -7.84 24.76
CA VAL A 165 -15.28 -8.91 23.90
C VAL A 165 -16.72 -9.13 24.32
N GLN A 166 -17.66 -8.73 23.47
CA GLN A 166 -19.09 -8.88 23.70
C GLN A 166 -19.57 -10.26 23.24
N GLY A 167 -20.43 -10.90 24.02
CA GLY A 167 -21.07 -12.14 23.61
C GLY A 167 -21.64 -12.96 24.78
N GLU A 168 -21.75 -14.27 24.54
CA GLU A 168 -22.37 -15.24 25.47
C GLU A 168 -21.50 -16.48 25.67
N ASP A 169 -21.61 -17.08 26.86
CA ASP A 169 -20.99 -18.37 27.17
C ASP A 169 -21.62 -19.49 26.33
N GLY A 170 -20.79 -20.42 25.84
CA GLY A 170 -21.26 -21.51 24.99
C GLY A 170 -21.60 -21.08 23.57
N ARG A 171 -22.29 -21.96 22.83
CA ARG A 171 -22.63 -21.74 21.42
C ARG A 171 -24.11 -21.38 21.29
N ILE A 172 -24.41 -20.13 20.90
CA ILE A 172 -25.78 -19.67 20.65
C ILE A 172 -26.26 -20.11 19.25
N ARG A 173 -27.57 -20.04 19.04
CA ARG A 173 -28.17 -20.30 17.71
C ARG A 173 -27.66 -19.25 16.71
N GLY A 174 -27.15 -19.73 15.57
CA GLY A 174 -26.59 -18.88 14.50
C GLY A 174 -25.10 -18.56 14.66
N ALA A 175 -24.46 -18.99 15.76
CA ALA A 175 -23.02 -18.85 15.92
C ALA A 175 -22.25 -19.81 14.99
N VAL A 176 -21.31 -19.27 14.22
CA VAL A 176 -20.49 -20.01 13.24
C VAL A 176 -19.02 -19.95 13.63
N THR A 177 -18.26 -21.02 13.38
CA THR A 177 -16.79 -20.96 13.46
C THR A 177 -16.27 -20.47 12.12
N PRO A 178 -15.74 -19.24 12.02
CA PRO A 178 -15.30 -18.71 10.73
C PRO A 178 -14.06 -19.46 10.24
N ALA A 179 -13.95 -19.65 8.94
CA ALA A 179 -12.80 -20.33 8.34
C ALA A 179 -11.51 -19.51 8.61
N PRO A 180 -10.39 -20.15 9.00
CA PRO A 180 -9.14 -19.43 9.18
C PRO A 180 -8.66 -18.75 7.90
N ASP A 181 -8.08 -17.57 8.07
CA ASP A 181 -7.46 -16.80 7.00
C ASP A 181 -6.34 -17.62 6.34
N LYS A 182 -6.12 -17.37 5.04
CA LYS A 182 -4.97 -17.91 4.29
C LYS A 182 -4.16 -16.74 3.74
N PRO A 183 -3.39 -16.01 4.59
CA PRO A 183 -2.56 -14.91 4.15
C PRO A 183 -1.59 -15.38 3.06
N HIS A 184 -1.49 -14.60 2.00
CA HIS A 184 -0.61 -14.88 0.87
C HIS A 184 -0.22 -13.56 0.22
N TYR A 185 0.96 -13.52 -0.39
CA TYR A 185 1.30 -12.42 -1.28
C TYR A 185 0.47 -12.47 -2.55
N LEU A 186 0.27 -11.31 -3.18
CA LEU A 186 -0.16 -11.26 -4.56
C LEU A 186 0.88 -11.99 -5.42
N LYS A 187 0.44 -13.00 -6.16
CA LYS A 187 1.30 -13.75 -7.07
C LYS A 187 1.23 -13.15 -8.46
N PRO A 188 2.31 -13.22 -9.26
CA PRO A 188 2.24 -12.93 -10.69
C PRO A 188 1.16 -13.79 -11.35
N GLY A 189 0.24 -13.18 -12.09
CA GLY A 189 -0.93 -13.87 -12.62
C GLY A 189 -1.89 -12.93 -13.34
N ALA A 190 -3.14 -13.36 -13.53
CA ALA A 190 -4.14 -12.58 -14.27
C ALA A 190 -4.31 -11.16 -13.71
N ASP A 191 -4.30 -11.01 -12.39
CA ASP A 191 -4.48 -9.73 -11.69
C ASP A 191 -3.32 -8.75 -11.93
N THR A 192 -2.10 -9.26 -12.15
CA THR A 192 -0.91 -8.44 -12.45
C THR A 192 -0.62 -8.36 -13.96
N ALA A 193 -1.55 -8.82 -14.81
CA ALA A 193 -1.28 -9.10 -16.23
C ALA A 193 -0.04 -9.99 -16.46
N GLY A 194 0.29 -10.84 -15.48
CA GLY A 194 1.45 -11.71 -15.46
C GLY A 194 2.78 -10.97 -15.26
N ILE A 195 2.76 -9.73 -14.79
CA ILE A 195 3.97 -9.02 -14.32
C ILE A 195 4.39 -9.64 -12.99
N LYS A 196 5.68 -9.93 -12.85
CA LYS A 196 6.30 -10.32 -11.58
C LYS A 196 7.10 -9.17 -10.98
N ASP A 197 7.90 -8.50 -11.79
CA ASP A 197 8.86 -7.50 -11.36
C ASP A 197 8.64 -6.20 -12.15
N LEU A 198 7.90 -5.25 -11.54
CA LEU A 198 7.53 -3.96 -12.13
C LEU A 198 8.55 -2.88 -11.78
N ALA A 199 9.31 -2.39 -12.76
CA ALA A 199 10.23 -1.27 -12.56
C ALA A 199 9.50 0.07 -12.66
N LEU A 200 9.67 0.95 -11.67
CA LEU A 200 9.18 2.33 -11.75
C LEU A 200 10.19 3.21 -12.48
N ILE A 201 9.79 3.71 -13.64
CA ILE A 201 10.61 4.56 -14.51
C ILE A 201 10.09 5.98 -14.42
N TYR A 202 10.76 6.78 -13.58
CA TYR A 202 10.39 8.16 -13.34
C TYR A 202 10.79 9.04 -14.54
N ASN A 203 9.82 9.57 -15.30
CA ASN A 203 10.01 10.34 -16.53
C ASN A 203 9.51 11.80 -16.47
N GLY A 204 9.32 12.32 -15.25
CA GLY A 204 9.04 13.74 -15.00
C GLY A 204 10.21 14.68 -15.38
N GLN A 205 10.06 15.96 -15.05
CA GLN A 205 11.08 16.98 -15.21
C GLN A 205 12.06 16.91 -14.04
N TYR A 206 13.31 16.53 -14.31
CA TYR A 206 14.39 16.50 -13.33
C TYR A 206 15.61 17.25 -13.85
N GLU A 207 16.51 17.63 -12.94
CA GLU A 207 17.77 18.26 -13.29
C GLU A 207 18.53 17.45 -14.36
N ASN A 208 19.19 18.15 -15.27
CA ASN A 208 20.03 17.55 -16.32
C ASN A 208 19.31 16.52 -17.22
N GLY A 209 17.98 16.59 -17.32
CA GLY A 209 17.20 15.66 -18.16
C GLY A 209 17.30 14.21 -17.66
N ARG A 210 17.42 13.99 -16.34
CA ARG A 210 17.47 12.63 -15.77
C ARG A 210 16.21 11.82 -16.05
N GLY A 211 15.05 12.48 -16.14
CA GLY A 211 13.78 11.88 -16.57
C GLY A 211 13.56 11.82 -18.08
N ASP A 212 14.56 12.18 -18.89
CA ASP A 212 14.52 12.00 -20.34
C ASP A 212 15.19 10.66 -20.68
N TRP A 213 14.35 9.65 -20.87
CA TRP A 213 14.81 8.29 -21.11
C TRP A 213 15.20 8.11 -22.56
N THR A 214 16.34 7.45 -22.78
CA THR A 214 16.76 6.99 -24.11
C THR A 214 16.80 5.48 -24.12
N ALA A 215 16.76 4.89 -25.32
CA ALA A 215 16.82 3.43 -25.45
C ALA A 215 18.05 2.83 -24.75
N ASP A 216 19.18 3.55 -24.74
CA ASP A 216 20.40 3.13 -24.08
C ASP A 216 20.34 3.21 -22.55
N LYS A 217 19.65 4.23 -22.00
CA LYS A 217 19.41 4.35 -20.55
C LYS A 217 18.46 3.26 -20.02
N LEU A 218 17.55 2.76 -20.86
CA LEU A 218 16.53 1.77 -20.46
C LEU A 218 16.99 0.31 -20.53
N LYS A 219 18.05 0.00 -21.31
CA LYS A 219 18.63 -1.36 -21.39
C LYS A 219 18.87 -2.05 -20.04
N PRO A 220 19.51 -1.42 -19.02
CA PRO A 220 19.80 -2.08 -17.75
C PRO A 220 18.57 -2.40 -16.91
N TYR A 221 17.38 -1.90 -17.28
CA TYR A 221 16.10 -2.25 -16.66
C TYR A 221 15.45 -3.46 -17.36
N LEU A 222 15.49 -3.50 -18.70
CA LEU A 222 14.89 -4.59 -19.46
C LEU A 222 15.75 -5.88 -19.46
N ALA A 223 17.05 -5.72 -19.26
CA ALA A 223 18.00 -6.82 -19.17
C ALA A 223 19.09 -6.54 -18.15
N ARG A 224 19.59 -7.60 -17.52
CA ARG A 224 20.89 -7.60 -16.88
C ARG A 224 21.93 -7.31 -17.95
N VAL A 225 22.77 -6.30 -17.76
CA VAL A 225 23.88 -5.99 -18.67
C VAL A 225 25.23 -6.33 -18.05
N ASP A 226 26.23 -6.67 -18.87
CA ASP A 226 27.61 -6.80 -18.42
C ASP A 226 28.30 -5.44 -18.21
N GLN A 227 29.60 -5.41 -17.91
CA GLN A 227 30.36 -4.17 -17.74
C GLN A 227 30.50 -3.34 -19.02
N SER A 228 30.30 -3.95 -20.19
CA SER A 228 30.29 -3.27 -21.49
C SER A 228 28.91 -2.73 -21.87
N GLY A 229 27.88 -2.95 -21.04
CA GLY A 229 26.50 -2.56 -21.31
C GLY A 229 25.76 -3.54 -22.24
N LYS A 230 26.31 -4.72 -22.50
CA LYS A 230 25.68 -5.72 -23.36
C LYS A 230 24.63 -6.53 -22.57
N PRO A 231 23.41 -6.71 -23.09
CA PRO A 231 22.41 -7.57 -22.47
C PRO A 231 22.88 -9.03 -22.32
N VAL A 232 22.67 -9.59 -21.13
CA VAL A 232 23.05 -10.97 -20.73
C VAL A 232 21.82 -11.83 -20.48
N SER A 233 20.80 -11.28 -19.83
CA SER A 233 19.55 -11.98 -19.49
C SER A 233 18.43 -10.98 -19.23
N ARG A 234 17.16 -11.37 -19.34
CA ARG A 234 16.04 -10.49 -18.97
C ARG A 234 16.09 -10.12 -17.49
N LEU A 235 15.54 -8.94 -17.17
CA LEU A 235 15.47 -8.42 -15.80
C LEU A 235 14.03 -8.11 -15.41
N PHE A 236 13.57 -6.86 -15.50
CA PHE A 236 12.18 -6.51 -15.19
C PHE A 236 11.25 -6.91 -16.33
N ASP A 237 10.07 -7.44 -16.00
CA ASP A 237 9.07 -7.90 -16.98
C ASP A 237 7.87 -6.96 -17.15
N GLY A 238 7.79 -5.94 -16.28
CA GLY A 238 6.90 -4.80 -16.43
C GLY A 238 7.63 -3.47 -16.20
N VAL A 239 7.12 -2.41 -16.83
CA VAL A 239 7.54 -1.02 -16.59
C VAL A 239 6.32 -0.17 -16.26
N LEU A 240 6.42 0.59 -15.17
CA LEU A 240 5.51 1.69 -14.85
C LEU A 240 6.15 3.00 -15.30
N MET A 241 5.53 3.68 -16.27
CA MET A 241 5.92 5.04 -16.66
C MET A 241 5.22 6.04 -15.74
N LEU A 242 6.01 6.82 -15.01
CA LEU A 242 5.50 7.69 -13.95
C LEU A 242 6.25 9.02 -13.91
N GLY A 243 5.53 10.15 -13.85
CA GLY A 243 6.13 11.46 -13.65
C GLY A 243 5.52 12.13 -12.42
N LEU A 244 6.35 12.77 -11.60
CA LEU A 244 5.88 13.64 -10.51
C LEU A 244 5.99 15.11 -10.90
N GLN A 245 7.19 15.56 -11.26
CA GLN A 245 7.48 16.99 -11.43
C GLN A 245 7.22 17.45 -12.86
N THR A 246 6.48 18.56 -13.02
CA THR A 246 6.34 19.28 -14.29
C THR A 246 7.40 20.39 -14.43
N PRO A 247 7.58 21.02 -15.61
CA PRO A 247 8.52 22.13 -15.79
C PRO A 247 8.14 23.38 -15.01
N THR A 248 6.88 23.49 -14.60
CA THR A 248 6.37 24.57 -13.75
C THR A 248 6.53 24.26 -12.25
N GLY A 249 7.08 23.09 -11.90
CA GLY A 249 7.27 22.65 -10.51
C GLY A 249 6.00 22.12 -9.84
N VAL A 250 4.97 21.81 -10.63
CA VAL A 250 3.75 21.18 -10.12
C VAL A 250 4.00 19.68 -9.95
N ASP A 251 3.59 19.13 -8.81
CA ASP A 251 3.64 17.70 -8.54
C ASP A 251 2.32 17.03 -8.96
N LEU A 252 2.38 16.12 -9.94
CA LEU A 252 1.29 15.32 -10.46
C LEU A 252 0.67 14.37 -9.41
N GLY A 253 1.39 14.05 -8.33
CA GLY A 253 0.88 13.28 -7.19
C GLY A 253 0.14 14.11 -6.15
N SER A 254 0.25 15.45 -6.19
CA SER A 254 -0.25 16.33 -5.12
C SER A 254 -1.77 16.56 -5.13
N GLY A 255 -2.44 16.30 -6.26
CA GLY A 255 -3.85 16.66 -6.46
C GLY A 255 -4.08 18.14 -6.79
N ASN A 256 -3.03 18.92 -7.07
CA ASN A 256 -3.13 20.31 -7.49
C ASN A 256 -2.82 20.54 -8.99
N ALA A 257 -2.45 19.49 -9.70
CA ALA A 257 -2.15 19.54 -11.12
C ALA A 257 -3.43 19.75 -11.94
N ARG A 258 -3.36 20.65 -12.92
CA ARG A 258 -4.49 20.97 -13.80
C ARG A 258 -4.32 20.31 -15.17
N LYS A 259 -5.33 20.46 -16.03
CA LYS A 259 -5.33 19.91 -17.40
C LYS A 259 -4.01 20.12 -18.15
N ALA A 260 -3.44 21.33 -18.13
CA ALA A 260 -2.20 21.62 -18.84
C ALA A 260 -0.97 20.82 -18.34
N ASP A 261 -0.91 20.53 -17.03
CA ASP A 261 0.15 19.73 -16.43
C ASP A 261 0.06 18.26 -16.89
N TRP A 262 -1.16 17.73 -16.95
CA TRP A 262 -1.45 16.38 -17.44
C TRP A 262 -1.14 16.27 -18.93
N GLU A 263 -1.55 17.26 -19.73
CA GLU A 263 -1.27 17.33 -21.16
C GLU A 263 0.23 17.35 -21.43
N TRP A 264 1.00 18.16 -20.69
CA TRP A 264 2.47 18.16 -20.80
C TRP A 264 3.05 16.76 -20.53
N TYR A 265 2.63 16.12 -19.44
CA TYR A 265 3.16 14.81 -19.05
C TYR A 265 2.91 13.75 -20.13
N ARG A 266 1.68 13.70 -20.63
CA ARG A 266 1.30 12.84 -21.75
C ARG A 266 2.12 13.15 -23.00
N ASP A 267 2.20 14.43 -23.39
CA ASP A 267 2.81 14.82 -24.66
C ASP A 267 4.32 14.56 -24.66
N LYS A 268 5.00 14.73 -23.52
CA LYS A 268 6.39 14.29 -23.32
C LYS A 268 6.54 12.77 -23.48
N THR A 269 5.70 12.02 -22.78
CA THR A 269 5.76 10.55 -22.72
C THR A 269 5.52 9.92 -24.10
N PHE A 270 4.59 10.47 -24.88
CA PHE A 270 4.16 9.97 -26.20
C PHE A 270 4.78 10.70 -27.40
N ALA A 271 5.68 11.66 -27.20
CA ALA A 271 6.33 12.36 -28.31
C ALA A 271 7.00 11.36 -29.28
N ALA A 272 7.15 11.74 -30.56
CA ALA A 272 7.75 10.88 -31.58
C ALA A 272 9.17 10.39 -31.24
N GLY A 273 9.88 11.08 -30.34
CA GLY A 273 11.15 10.65 -29.75
C GLY A 273 11.11 10.53 -28.22
N GLY A 274 9.91 10.53 -27.63
CA GLY A 274 9.65 10.50 -26.19
C GLY A 274 9.87 9.13 -25.56
N ASP A 275 9.64 9.06 -24.26
CA ASP A 275 10.08 7.95 -23.40
C ASP A 275 9.51 6.58 -23.85
N LEU A 276 8.25 6.51 -24.28
CA LEU A 276 7.65 5.24 -24.75
C LEU A 276 8.25 4.76 -26.07
N GLN A 277 8.57 5.67 -26.99
CA GLN A 277 9.26 5.29 -28.23
C GLN A 277 10.68 4.77 -27.93
N GLN A 278 11.36 5.38 -26.96
CA GLN A 278 12.68 4.96 -26.50
C GLN A 278 12.63 3.60 -25.79
N LEU A 279 11.56 3.34 -25.03
CA LEU A 279 11.29 2.05 -24.40
C LEU A 279 11.03 0.96 -25.44
N ASP A 280 10.22 1.23 -26.47
CA ASP A 280 9.97 0.28 -27.56
C ASP A 280 11.28 -0.11 -28.29
N GLN A 281 12.12 0.88 -28.60
CA GLN A 281 13.43 0.66 -29.22
C GLN A 281 14.38 -0.14 -28.32
N ALA A 282 14.41 0.16 -27.01
CA ALA A 282 15.21 -0.60 -26.04
C ALA A 282 14.76 -2.06 -25.97
N ALA A 283 13.45 -2.29 -25.89
CA ALA A 283 12.88 -3.63 -25.82
C ALA A 283 13.20 -4.44 -27.08
N GLY A 284 13.07 -3.85 -28.28
CA GLY A 284 13.48 -4.50 -29.52
C GLY A 284 14.98 -4.83 -29.55
N THR A 285 15.84 -3.91 -29.08
CA THR A 285 17.29 -4.13 -29.00
C THR A 285 17.63 -5.29 -28.06
N VAL A 286 16.99 -5.35 -26.88
CA VAL A 286 17.17 -6.44 -25.91
C VAL A 286 16.67 -7.77 -26.47
N ASN A 287 15.50 -7.79 -27.11
CA ASN A 287 14.95 -9.00 -27.74
C ASN A 287 15.91 -9.56 -28.79
N ALA A 288 16.44 -8.71 -29.68
CA ALA A 288 17.41 -9.10 -30.68
C ALA A 288 18.73 -9.62 -30.08
N ALA A 289 19.23 -8.97 -29.02
CA ALA A 289 20.48 -9.34 -28.36
C ALA A 289 20.39 -10.70 -27.65
N LEU A 290 19.26 -10.99 -26.99
CA LEU A 290 19.08 -12.21 -26.20
C LEU A 290 18.60 -13.43 -27.03
N ARG A 291 18.26 -13.24 -28.32
CA ARG A 291 17.76 -14.31 -29.22
C ARG A 291 16.60 -15.13 -28.63
N GLY A 292 15.81 -14.51 -27.77
CA GLY A 292 14.65 -15.14 -27.13
C GLY A 292 13.38 -15.02 -27.99
N PRO A 293 12.25 -15.61 -27.54
CA PRO A 293 10.97 -15.33 -28.17
C PRO A 293 10.66 -13.82 -28.11
N ASP A 294 9.96 -13.32 -29.13
CA ASP A 294 9.45 -11.95 -29.21
C ASP A 294 8.45 -11.71 -28.07
N ARG A 295 8.99 -11.36 -26.91
CA ARG A 295 8.22 -10.98 -25.73
C ARG A 295 8.07 -9.47 -25.70
N LYS A 296 6.82 -9.04 -25.57
CA LYS A 296 6.51 -7.64 -25.33
C LYS A 296 6.81 -7.27 -23.89
N THR A 297 7.38 -6.08 -23.69
CA THR A 297 7.49 -5.48 -22.36
C THR A 297 6.13 -4.94 -21.97
N LYS A 298 5.63 -5.33 -20.80
CA LYS A 298 4.35 -4.84 -20.31
C LYS A 298 4.50 -3.44 -19.75
N VAL A 299 3.58 -2.56 -20.10
CA VAL A 299 3.58 -1.16 -19.72
C VAL A 299 2.34 -0.87 -18.89
N VAL A 300 2.58 -0.24 -17.75
CA VAL A 300 1.56 0.40 -16.92
C VAL A 300 1.77 1.91 -17.03
N LEU A 301 0.71 2.66 -17.34
CA LEU A 301 0.76 4.12 -17.45
C LEU A 301 0.13 4.77 -16.22
N THR A 302 0.59 5.97 -15.85
CA THR A 302 0.11 6.64 -14.64
C THR A 302 -1.19 7.41 -14.88
N ILE A 303 -2.13 7.31 -13.94
CA ILE A 303 -3.24 8.24 -13.73
C ILE A 303 -2.79 9.21 -12.63
N PRO A 304 -2.52 10.49 -12.95
CA PRO A 304 -2.14 11.47 -11.94
C PRO A 304 -3.23 11.67 -10.87
N ASN A 305 -2.87 12.27 -9.75
CA ASN A 305 -3.83 12.59 -8.71
C ASN A 305 -4.76 13.71 -9.19
N THR A 306 -6.07 13.41 -9.29
CA THR A 306 -7.10 14.40 -9.65
C THR A 306 -7.24 15.51 -8.60
N GLY A 307 -6.97 15.20 -7.33
CA GLY A 307 -7.34 16.05 -6.20
C GLY A 307 -8.87 16.17 -6.04
N SER A 308 -9.29 16.99 -5.08
CA SER A 308 -10.71 17.16 -4.70
C SER A 308 -11.14 18.59 -4.41
N TRP A 309 -10.31 19.60 -4.74
CA TRP A 309 -10.56 20.99 -4.34
C TRP A 309 -10.08 22.01 -5.38
N ILE A 310 -10.00 21.60 -6.64
CA ILE A 310 -9.48 22.41 -7.74
C ILE A 310 -10.46 22.51 -8.89
N ASP A 311 -10.37 23.61 -9.63
CA ASP A 311 -10.91 23.68 -10.98
C ASP A 311 -9.88 23.09 -11.95
N PHE A 312 -10.19 21.93 -12.54
CA PHE A 312 -9.24 21.15 -13.33
C PHE A 312 -9.04 21.71 -14.74
N GLY A 313 -10.12 22.17 -15.37
CA GLY A 313 -10.17 22.60 -16.77
C GLY A 313 -11.12 21.74 -17.61
N ASP A 314 -11.70 22.33 -18.66
CA ASP A 314 -12.61 21.70 -19.64
C ASP A 314 -11.90 20.59 -20.45
N VAL A 315 -12.30 19.34 -20.23
CA VAL A 315 -11.67 18.15 -20.84
C VAL A 315 -12.27 17.73 -22.18
N ASP A 316 -13.52 18.10 -22.50
CA ASP A 316 -14.21 17.68 -23.72
C ASP A 316 -14.55 18.83 -24.69
N GLY A 317 -14.22 20.06 -24.32
CA GLY A 317 -14.39 21.25 -25.15
C GLY A 317 -15.82 21.75 -25.20
N ASP A 318 -16.68 21.38 -24.25
CA ASP A 318 -18.07 21.82 -24.17
C ASP A 318 -18.23 23.26 -23.61
N GLY A 319 -17.12 23.87 -23.15
CA GLY A 319 -17.07 25.19 -22.56
C GLY A 319 -17.37 25.22 -21.05
N VAL A 320 -17.55 24.06 -20.42
CA VAL A 320 -17.77 23.89 -18.98
C VAL A 320 -16.56 23.20 -18.37
N SER A 321 -15.99 23.80 -17.33
CA SER A 321 -14.82 23.23 -16.65
C SER A 321 -15.22 22.13 -15.66
N GLU A 322 -14.46 21.03 -15.63
CA GLU A 322 -14.56 20.00 -14.59
C GLU A 322 -14.03 20.52 -13.25
N ASN A 323 -14.88 21.20 -12.50
CA ASN A 323 -14.54 21.62 -11.15
C ASN A 323 -14.69 20.45 -10.18
N LEU A 324 -13.59 20.09 -9.51
CA LEU A 324 -13.50 18.92 -8.63
C LEU A 324 -13.77 19.26 -7.17
N SER A 325 -14.12 20.52 -6.86
CA SER A 325 -14.42 20.98 -5.51
C SER A 325 -15.89 20.74 -5.13
N PRO A 326 -16.17 19.92 -4.11
CA PRO A 326 -17.53 19.75 -3.57
C PRO A 326 -18.18 21.07 -3.14
N ASP A 327 -17.39 22.06 -2.69
CA ASP A 327 -17.92 23.37 -2.28
C ASP A 327 -18.45 24.19 -3.47
N ALA A 328 -17.91 23.95 -4.67
CA ALA A 328 -18.27 24.69 -5.87
C ALA A 328 -19.45 24.05 -6.63
N VAL A 329 -19.46 22.71 -6.74
CA VAL A 329 -20.43 21.99 -7.60
C VAL A 329 -21.30 20.97 -6.86
N GLY A 330 -21.06 20.78 -5.56
CA GLY A 330 -21.69 19.72 -4.78
C GLY A 330 -20.94 18.39 -4.90
N ARG A 331 -21.10 17.55 -3.87
CA ARG A 331 -20.40 16.25 -3.72
C ARG A 331 -20.52 15.35 -4.94
N GLU A 332 -21.74 15.02 -5.37
CA GLU A 332 -21.96 14.06 -6.45
C GLU A 332 -21.37 14.56 -7.77
N GLN A 333 -21.57 15.85 -8.10
CA GLN A 333 -21.01 16.43 -9.31
C GLN A 333 -19.48 16.49 -9.27
N ALA A 334 -18.86 16.72 -8.10
CA ALA A 334 -17.41 16.66 -7.96
C ALA A 334 -16.87 15.25 -8.26
N LEU A 335 -17.54 14.20 -7.76
CA LEU A 335 -17.19 12.80 -8.04
C LEU A 335 -17.40 12.45 -9.53
N ASP A 336 -18.50 12.91 -10.13
CA ASP A 336 -18.76 12.74 -11.57
C ASP A 336 -17.69 13.43 -12.42
N ASN A 337 -17.30 14.65 -12.05
CA ASN A 337 -16.24 15.40 -12.73
C ASN A 337 -14.88 14.70 -12.61
N GLN A 338 -14.53 14.16 -11.43
CA GLN A 338 -13.30 13.38 -11.25
C GLN A 338 -13.29 12.14 -12.16
N GLN A 339 -14.40 11.41 -12.23
CA GLN A 339 -14.53 10.27 -13.12
C GLN A 339 -14.43 10.68 -14.60
N LYS A 340 -15.03 11.82 -14.98
CA LYS A 340 -14.94 12.40 -16.34
C LYS A 340 -13.50 12.74 -16.71
N VAL A 341 -12.73 13.36 -15.81
CA VAL A 341 -11.29 13.66 -16.00
C VAL A 341 -10.48 12.38 -16.22
N VAL A 342 -10.70 11.36 -15.39
CA VAL A 342 -9.97 10.07 -15.49
C VAL A 342 -10.33 9.34 -16.79
N ARG A 343 -11.59 9.40 -17.21
CA ARG A 343 -12.06 8.84 -18.50
C ARG A 343 -11.39 9.53 -19.68
N TRP A 344 -11.45 10.86 -19.73
CA TRP A 344 -10.77 11.65 -20.76
C TRP A 344 -9.29 11.29 -20.88
N TRP A 345 -8.61 11.24 -19.73
CA TRP A 345 -7.19 10.87 -19.67
C TRP A 345 -6.95 9.47 -20.24
N THR A 346 -7.68 8.48 -19.74
CA THR A 346 -7.52 7.07 -20.12
C THR A 346 -7.78 6.86 -21.61
N GLU A 347 -8.85 7.43 -22.14
CA GLU A 347 -9.23 7.33 -23.56
C GLU A 347 -8.19 7.99 -24.47
N ASP A 348 -7.65 9.14 -24.10
CA ASP A 348 -6.61 9.81 -24.88
C ASP A 348 -5.28 9.06 -24.86
N LEU A 349 -4.87 8.49 -23.72
CA LEU A 349 -3.68 7.63 -23.65
C LEU A 349 -3.84 6.39 -24.54
N ILE A 350 -4.99 5.72 -24.52
CA ILE A 350 -5.27 4.54 -25.35
C ILE A 350 -5.27 4.91 -26.83
N LYS A 351 -5.88 6.05 -27.20
CA LYS A 351 -5.87 6.55 -28.58
C LYS A 351 -4.44 6.77 -29.08
N ARG A 352 -3.59 7.41 -28.29
CA ARG A 352 -2.19 7.67 -28.62
C ARG A 352 -1.36 6.40 -28.69
N TRP A 353 -1.58 5.47 -27.76
CA TRP A 353 -0.96 4.16 -27.78
C TRP A 353 -1.24 3.41 -29.09
N ASN A 354 -2.51 3.35 -29.49
CA ASN A 354 -2.92 2.70 -30.73
C ASN A 354 -2.33 3.38 -31.97
N ALA A 355 -2.27 4.71 -31.98
CA ALA A 355 -1.68 5.48 -33.08
C ALA A 355 -0.15 5.31 -33.18
N ALA A 356 0.55 5.15 -32.04
CA ALA A 356 1.99 4.96 -32.00
C ALA A 356 2.43 3.58 -32.53
N GLY A 357 1.59 2.55 -32.38
CA GLY A 357 1.83 1.25 -32.99
C GLY A 357 3.04 0.49 -32.44
N TYR A 358 3.34 0.63 -31.14
CA TYR A 358 4.50 0.00 -30.49
C TYR A 358 4.56 -1.52 -30.74
N HIS A 359 5.68 -1.99 -31.28
CA HIS A 359 5.87 -3.38 -31.69
C HIS A 359 6.34 -4.28 -30.55
N ASN A 360 7.13 -3.72 -29.63
CA ASN A 360 7.82 -4.42 -28.56
C ASN A 360 7.16 -4.20 -27.19
N LEU A 361 6.07 -3.43 -27.14
CA LEU A 361 5.36 -3.09 -25.91
C LEU A 361 3.91 -3.61 -25.93
N GLU A 362 3.37 -3.80 -24.73
CA GLU A 362 1.97 -4.17 -24.46
C GLU A 362 1.44 -3.30 -23.32
N LEU A 363 0.41 -2.49 -23.58
CA LEU A 363 -0.27 -1.73 -22.55
C LEU A 363 -1.19 -2.69 -21.78
N VAL A 364 -0.94 -2.86 -20.49
CA VAL A 364 -1.68 -3.83 -19.67
C VAL A 364 -2.45 -3.20 -18.52
N GLY A 365 -2.13 -1.96 -18.16
CA GLY A 365 -2.74 -1.36 -16.99
C GLY A 365 -2.50 0.12 -16.82
N MET A 366 -3.17 0.65 -15.81
CA MET A 366 -3.05 2.00 -15.34
C MET A 366 -2.72 1.99 -13.83
N TYR A 367 -1.82 2.86 -13.41
CA TYR A 367 -1.42 3.04 -12.03
C TYR A 367 -2.08 4.27 -11.44
N TRP A 368 -2.79 4.11 -10.32
CA TRP A 368 -3.37 5.22 -9.59
C TRP A 368 -2.30 5.85 -8.69
N LEU A 369 -1.88 7.07 -9.04
CA LEU A 369 -0.76 7.76 -8.40
C LEU A 369 -0.93 8.08 -6.90
N PRO A 370 -2.12 8.41 -6.38
CA PRO A 370 -2.31 8.62 -4.95
C PRO A 370 -1.94 7.38 -4.14
N GLU A 371 -0.96 7.50 -3.23
CA GLU A 371 -0.48 6.38 -2.41
C GLU A 371 -1.36 6.11 -1.16
N GLN A 372 -2.50 6.80 -1.04
CA GLN A 372 -3.50 6.56 -0.01
C GLN A 372 -4.91 6.83 -0.54
N ILE A 373 -5.89 6.12 0.00
CA ILE A 373 -7.30 6.45 -0.21
C ILE A 373 -7.60 7.73 0.57
N ASP A 374 -8.30 8.68 -0.07
CA ASP A 374 -8.68 9.92 0.57
C ASP A 374 -9.38 9.67 1.92
N VAL A 375 -9.02 10.50 2.90
CA VAL A 375 -9.43 10.33 4.29
C VAL A 375 -10.89 10.67 4.52
N GLY A 376 -11.51 11.40 3.59
CA GLY A 376 -12.93 11.70 3.59
C GLY A 376 -13.81 10.46 3.48
N ALA A 377 -15.11 10.66 3.66
CA ALA A 377 -16.10 9.60 3.50
C ALA A 377 -16.11 9.01 2.07
N ASP A 378 -15.65 9.79 1.09
CA ASP A 378 -15.83 9.50 -0.33
C ASP A 378 -14.60 8.86 -0.97
N GLY A 379 -13.47 8.82 -0.27
CA GLY A 379 -12.23 8.26 -0.80
C GLY A 379 -12.37 6.85 -1.40
N PRO A 380 -13.03 5.88 -0.72
CA PRO A 380 -13.23 4.55 -1.28
C PRO A 380 -14.09 4.56 -2.55
N GLU A 381 -15.10 5.45 -2.63
CA GLU A 381 -15.92 5.60 -3.82
C GLU A 381 -15.14 6.25 -4.97
N GLN A 382 -14.38 7.30 -4.67
CA GLN A 382 -13.49 7.95 -5.63
C GLN A 382 -12.51 6.96 -6.24
N ALA A 383 -11.85 6.14 -5.42
CA ALA A 383 -10.95 5.09 -5.89
C ALA A 383 -11.67 4.08 -6.80
N ARG A 384 -12.88 3.63 -6.43
CA ARG A 384 -13.68 2.73 -7.28
C ARG A 384 -14.03 3.34 -8.63
N ARG A 385 -14.47 4.60 -8.66
CA ARG A 385 -14.82 5.28 -9.92
C ARG A 385 -13.61 5.39 -10.85
N VAL A 386 -12.40 5.57 -10.31
CA VAL A 386 -11.15 5.49 -11.09
C VAL A 386 -10.95 4.09 -11.66
N THR A 387 -11.04 3.04 -10.83
CA THR A 387 -10.80 1.67 -11.28
C THR A 387 -11.85 1.18 -12.27
N ASP A 388 -13.10 1.61 -12.13
CA ASP A 388 -14.20 1.27 -13.05
C ASP A 388 -13.87 1.76 -14.47
N VAL A 389 -13.38 3.00 -14.61
CA VAL A 389 -12.92 3.55 -15.89
C VAL A 389 -11.78 2.70 -16.49
N VAL A 390 -10.81 2.28 -15.67
CA VAL A 390 -9.70 1.41 -16.14
C VAL A 390 -10.23 0.07 -16.65
N HIS A 391 -11.18 -0.53 -15.93
CA HIS A 391 -11.76 -1.84 -16.27
C HIS A 391 -12.65 -1.82 -17.51
N GLU A 392 -13.34 -0.71 -17.79
CA GLU A 392 -14.12 -0.52 -19.03
C GLU A 392 -13.25 -0.68 -20.29
N HIS A 393 -11.94 -0.41 -20.18
CA HIS A 393 -10.96 -0.59 -21.25
C HIS A 393 -10.19 -1.92 -21.19
N GLN A 394 -10.63 -2.88 -20.36
CA GLN A 394 -10.00 -4.19 -20.18
C GLN A 394 -8.54 -4.12 -19.67
N LEU A 395 -8.18 -3.01 -19.03
CA LEU A 395 -6.87 -2.80 -18.41
C LEU A 395 -6.92 -3.18 -16.92
N LYS A 396 -5.74 -3.38 -16.33
CA LYS A 396 -5.57 -3.65 -14.90
C LYS A 396 -5.31 -2.37 -14.11
N ALA A 397 -5.94 -2.24 -12.95
CA ALA A 397 -5.74 -1.14 -12.03
C ALA A 397 -4.64 -1.49 -11.01
N PHE A 398 -3.55 -0.74 -11.03
CA PHE A 398 -2.38 -0.90 -10.17
C PHE A 398 -2.35 0.16 -9.06
N TRP A 399 -1.87 -0.23 -7.88
CA TRP A 399 -1.70 0.68 -6.74
C TRP A 399 -0.46 0.34 -5.90
N ILE A 400 0.13 1.35 -5.26
CA ILE A 400 1.33 1.21 -4.45
C ILE A 400 1.10 2.06 -3.19
N PRO A 401 0.44 1.51 -2.15
CA PRO A 401 0.17 2.24 -0.92
C PRO A 401 1.39 2.31 0.02
N HIS A 402 1.60 3.49 0.60
CA HIS A 402 2.65 3.70 1.60
C HIS A 402 2.35 2.97 2.92
N PHE A 403 3.33 2.85 3.82
CA PHE A 403 3.22 2.02 5.04
C PHE A 403 2.06 2.47 5.95
N LEU A 404 1.80 3.78 5.94
CA LEU A 404 0.75 4.44 6.72
C LEU A 404 -0.45 4.83 5.84
N ALA A 405 -0.60 4.23 4.66
CA ALA A 405 -1.69 4.54 3.76
C ALA A 405 -3.04 4.23 4.43
N TYR A 406 -3.85 5.29 4.57
CA TYR A 406 -5.18 5.17 5.14
C TYR A 406 -6.02 4.22 4.29
N ARG A 407 -6.74 3.31 4.95
CA ARG A 407 -7.64 2.32 4.32
C ARG A 407 -6.99 1.39 3.28
N ALA A 408 -5.67 1.15 3.34
CA ALA A 408 -4.98 0.23 2.41
C ALA A 408 -5.62 -1.18 2.33
N PHE A 409 -6.23 -1.67 3.42
CA PHE A 409 -6.93 -2.96 3.44
C PHE A 409 -8.17 -3.02 2.52
N LEU A 410 -8.69 -1.87 2.07
CA LEU A 410 -9.83 -1.79 1.16
C LEU A 410 -9.44 -1.94 -0.31
N TRP A 411 -8.17 -2.10 -0.67
CA TRP A 411 -7.71 -2.05 -2.08
C TRP A 411 -8.54 -2.91 -3.06
N LYS A 412 -8.89 -4.16 -2.68
CA LYS A 412 -9.75 -5.01 -3.52
C LYS A 412 -11.18 -4.49 -3.63
N GLN A 413 -11.74 -3.97 -2.54
CA GLN A 413 -13.07 -3.36 -2.53
C GLN A 413 -13.08 -2.04 -3.31
N ALA A 414 -11.93 -1.36 -3.37
CA ALA A 414 -11.69 -0.18 -4.17
C ALA A 414 -11.44 -0.50 -5.66
N GLY A 415 -11.46 -1.77 -6.06
CA GLY A 415 -11.38 -2.20 -7.47
C GLY A 415 -9.97 -2.39 -8.02
N PHE A 416 -8.91 -2.25 -7.21
CA PHE A 416 -7.54 -2.48 -7.69
C PHE A 416 -7.29 -3.98 -7.95
N ASP A 417 -6.70 -4.30 -9.10
CA ASP A 417 -6.29 -5.68 -9.44
C ASP A 417 -4.96 -6.04 -8.80
N ALA A 418 -4.00 -5.10 -8.78
CA ALA A 418 -2.66 -5.35 -8.27
C ALA A 418 -2.17 -4.23 -7.35
N ALA A 419 -1.88 -4.56 -6.10
CA ALA A 419 -1.31 -3.63 -5.13
C ALA A 419 0.06 -4.10 -4.60
N SER A 420 1.02 -3.20 -4.42
CA SER A 420 2.32 -3.46 -3.78
C SER A 420 2.52 -2.55 -2.56
N PHE A 421 2.59 -3.13 -1.37
CA PHE A 421 2.70 -2.37 -0.12
C PHE A 421 4.13 -1.84 0.10
N GLN A 422 4.29 -0.55 0.36
CA GLN A 422 5.60 0.08 0.57
C GLN A 422 6.01 0.03 2.04
N PRO A 423 7.20 -0.50 2.38
CA PRO A 423 7.67 -0.48 3.77
C PRO A 423 8.11 0.91 4.28
N ASN A 424 8.49 1.82 3.37
CA ASN A 424 9.14 3.11 3.63
C ASN A 424 10.45 3.05 4.45
N TYR A 425 11.01 1.86 4.65
CA TYR A 425 12.22 1.63 5.44
C TYR A 425 13.44 2.32 4.81
N PHE A 426 13.48 2.45 3.48
CA PHE A 426 14.60 3.11 2.82
C PHE A 426 14.73 4.60 3.21
N PHE A 427 13.60 5.27 3.48
CA PHE A 427 13.56 6.70 3.76
C PHE A 427 13.43 7.03 5.24
N GLU A 428 12.75 6.19 6.01
CA GLU A 428 12.49 6.45 7.42
C GLU A 428 13.61 5.91 8.34
N GLU A 429 13.95 6.68 9.37
CA GLU A 429 14.79 6.20 10.46
C GLU A 429 13.99 5.28 11.38
N THR A 430 13.89 4.01 10.98
CA THR A 430 13.13 2.98 11.70
C THR A 430 13.91 1.67 11.82
N ASP A 431 13.40 0.76 12.64
CA ASP A 431 13.98 -0.55 12.90
C ASP A 431 13.84 -1.47 11.66
N PRO A 432 14.87 -2.26 11.28
CA PRO A 432 14.80 -3.21 10.16
C PRO A 432 13.62 -4.19 10.20
N ARG A 433 13.06 -4.46 11.38
CA ARG A 433 11.81 -5.23 11.57
C ARG A 433 10.63 -4.64 10.80
N ARG A 434 10.69 -3.37 10.38
CA ARG A 434 9.73 -2.73 9.46
C ARG A 434 9.51 -3.56 8.19
N LEU A 435 10.56 -4.19 7.65
CA LEU A 435 10.45 -5.00 6.44
C LEU A 435 9.62 -6.27 6.68
N ALA A 436 9.83 -6.95 7.81
CA ALA A 436 9.04 -8.11 8.21
C ALA A 436 7.57 -7.75 8.52
N ASP A 437 7.34 -6.58 9.11
CA ASP A 437 6.00 -6.06 9.39
C ASP A 437 5.25 -5.74 8.09
N ALA A 438 5.87 -5.00 7.17
CA ALA A 438 5.31 -4.72 5.85
C ALA A 438 5.03 -6.01 5.06
N ALA A 439 5.93 -7.00 5.13
CA ALA A 439 5.72 -8.33 4.57
C ALA A 439 4.50 -9.04 5.19
N GLY A 440 4.31 -8.94 6.52
CA GLY A 440 3.14 -9.47 7.22
C GLY A 440 1.82 -8.79 6.80
N ILE A 441 1.83 -7.45 6.67
CA ILE A 441 0.69 -6.67 6.21
C ILE A 441 0.33 -7.03 4.77
N ALA A 442 1.32 -7.07 3.87
CA ALA A 442 1.13 -7.45 2.48
C ALA A 442 0.49 -8.84 2.35
N ARG A 443 0.98 -9.85 3.09
CA ARG A 443 0.36 -11.19 3.12
C ARG A 443 -1.08 -11.16 3.64
N SER A 444 -1.35 -10.34 4.66
CA SER A 444 -2.66 -10.26 5.30
C SER A 444 -3.71 -9.60 4.40
N TYR A 445 -3.29 -8.65 3.56
CA TYR A 445 -4.17 -7.95 2.62
C TYR A 445 -4.16 -8.58 1.22
N GLY A 446 -3.26 -9.52 0.94
CA GLY A 446 -3.15 -10.14 -0.38
C GLY A 446 -2.37 -9.29 -1.39
N MET A 447 -1.47 -8.42 -0.93
CA MET A 447 -0.68 -7.50 -1.75
C MET A 447 0.70 -8.07 -2.09
N GLY A 448 1.36 -7.48 -3.09
CA GLY A 448 2.80 -7.54 -3.29
C GLY A 448 3.54 -6.61 -2.33
N VAL A 449 4.83 -6.41 -2.56
CA VAL A 449 5.69 -5.50 -1.79
C VAL A 449 6.43 -4.58 -2.75
N GLU A 450 6.58 -3.30 -2.39
CA GLU A 450 7.53 -2.44 -3.08
C GLU A 450 8.93 -2.57 -2.45
N MET A 451 9.95 -2.71 -3.30
CA MET A 451 11.35 -2.57 -2.94
C MET A 451 11.79 -1.14 -3.23
N GLU A 452 12.18 -0.42 -2.18
CA GLU A 452 12.57 0.99 -2.26
C GLU A 452 14.10 1.13 -2.15
N PHE A 453 14.69 1.82 -3.13
CA PHE A 453 16.06 2.32 -3.08
C PHE A 453 16.24 3.52 -4.00
N ASP A 454 17.37 4.21 -3.91
CA ASP A 454 17.72 5.27 -4.86
C ASP A 454 19.25 5.39 -5.03
N GLU A 455 19.68 6.39 -5.79
CA GLU A 455 21.08 6.62 -6.19
C GLU A 455 22.00 6.84 -4.98
N ARG A 456 21.46 7.28 -3.83
CA ARG A 456 22.26 7.53 -2.62
C ARG A 456 22.94 6.27 -2.13
N ALA A 457 22.40 5.08 -2.38
CA ALA A 457 23.05 3.82 -2.03
C ALA A 457 24.42 3.62 -2.74
N ALA A 458 24.69 4.35 -3.83
CA ALA A 458 26.01 4.36 -4.47
C ALA A 458 27.09 4.97 -3.55
N THR A 459 26.75 6.00 -2.77
CA THR A 459 27.74 6.82 -2.05
C THR A 459 27.55 6.81 -0.53
N ASP A 460 26.33 6.70 -0.05
CA ASP A 460 25.96 6.69 1.37
C ASP A 460 25.92 5.24 1.92
N PRO A 461 26.80 4.89 2.89
CA PRO A 461 26.81 3.56 3.51
C PRO A 461 25.50 3.18 4.21
N VAL A 462 24.75 4.14 4.78
CA VAL A 462 23.48 3.88 5.47
C VAL A 462 22.42 3.49 4.44
N MET A 463 22.30 4.27 3.36
CA MET A 463 21.37 3.97 2.28
C MET A 463 21.72 2.65 1.57
N ARG A 464 23.02 2.38 1.41
CA ARG A 464 23.49 1.09 0.89
C ARG A 464 23.06 -0.07 1.80
N GLN A 465 23.23 0.07 3.11
CA GLN A 465 22.81 -0.96 4.06
C GLN A 465 21.30 -1.19 3.99
N ARG A 466 20.51 -0.13 3.87
CA ARG A 466 19.04 -0.24 3.72
C ARG A 466 18.64 -1.05 2.48
N LEU A 467 19.26 -0.80 1.31
CA LEU A 467 19.04 -1.62 0.11
C LEU A 467 19.40 -3.11 0.36
N LEU A 468 20.54 -3.37 1.00
CA LEU A 468 20.94 -4.75 1.33
C LEU A 468 19.93 -5.44 2.27
N ASP A 469 19.38 -4.70 3.24
CA ASP A 469 18.35 -5.21 4.14
C ASP A 469 17.05 -5.55 3.40
N TYR A 470 16.62 -4.75 2.42
CA TYR A 470 15.47 -5.08 1.56
C TYR A 470 15.68 -6.40 0.81
N LEU A 471 16.87 -6.60 0.20
CA LEU A 471 17.17 -7.80 -0.58
C LEU A 471 17.18 -9.07 0.31
N ARG A 472 17.76 -8.97 1.51
CA ARG A 472 17.76 -10.07 2.50
C ARG A 472 16.37 -10.35 3.06
N ALA A 473 15.61 -9.29 3.39
CA ALA A 473 14.24 -9.42 3.86
C ALA A 473 13.36 -10.06 2.80
N GLY A 474 13.50 -9.69 1.52
CA GLY A 474 12.73 -10.30 0.43
C GLY A 474 13.00 -11.78 0.24
N SER A 475 14.24 -12.20 0.48
CA SER A 475 14.63 -13.60 0.48
C SER A 475 14.09 -14.35 1.71
N THR A 476 14.13 -13.72 2.89
CA THR A 476 13.75 -14.33 4.18
C THR A 476 12.24 -14.40 4.36
N GLU A 477 11.53 -13.32 4.04
CA GLU A 477 10.07 -13.20 4.13
C GLU A 477 9.36 -13.77 2.90
N GLY A 478 10.09 -14.04 1.82
CA GLY A 478 9.61 -14.70 0.62
C GLY A 478 8.90 -13.80 -0.39
N PHE A 479 8.87 -12.48 -0.19
CA PHE A 479 8.25 -11.55 -1.14
C PHE A 479 9.02 -11.46 -2.48
N GLN A 480 10.25 -11.97 -2.57
CA GLN A 480 10.95 -12.17 -3.85
C GLN A 480 10.16 -13.00 -4.88
N ASN A 481 9.26 -13.85 -4.40
CA ASN A 481 8.40 -14.71 -5.24
C ASN A 481 6.99 -14.13 -5.45
N ALA A 482 6.72 -12.94 -4.90
CA ALA A 482 5.48 -12.22 -5.09
C ALA A 482 5.52 -11.39 -6.38
N TYR A 483 4.45 -10.65 -6.63
CA TYR A 483 4.51 -9.42 -7.41
C TYR A 483 5.30 -8.35 -6.62
N VAL A 484 6.32 -7.77 -7.24
CA VAL A 484 7.22 -6.78 -6.63
C VAL A 484 7.29 -5.54 -7.52
N ALA A 485 7.06 -4.37 -6.92
CA ALA A 485 7.33 -3.09 -7.55
C ALA A 485 8.71 -2.59 -7.10
N TYR A 486 9.46 -1.91 -7.97
CA TYR A 486 10.80 -1.43 -7.68
C TYR A 486 10.88 0.07 -7.85
N TYR A 487 10.83 0.80 -6.73
CA TYR A 487 11.20 2.21 -6.66
C TYR A 487 12.73 2.30 -6.62
N GLN A 488 13.29 3.13 -7.51
CA GLN A 488 14.73 3.24 -7.72
C GLN A 488 15.20 4.71 -7.80
N GLY A 489 14.48 5.63 -7.17
CA GLY A 489 14.70 7.06 -7.38
C GLY A 489 14.36 7.43 -8.82
N VAL A 490 15.30 8.09 -9.50
CA VAL A 490 15.17 8.41 -10.92
C VAL A 490 15.95 7.41 -11.77
N ASP A 491 17.23 7.18 -11.49
CA ASP A 491 18.14 6.39 -12.35
C ASP A 491 19.14 5.51 -11.57
N ALA A 492 18.80 5.03 -10.36
CA ALA A 492 19.71 4.23 -9.53
C ALA A 492 20.19 2.95 -10.23
N MET A 493 19.30 2.19 -10.88
CA MET A 493 19.71 0.97 -11.60
C MET A 493 20.64 1.29 -12.77
N LEU A 494 20.41 2.39 -13.49
CA LEU A 494 21.32 2.88 -14.53
C LEU A 494 22.68 3.24 -13.94
N THR A 495 22.69 4.05 -12.88
CA THR A 495 23.89 4.49 -12.16
C THR A 495 24.71 3.29 -11.67
N PHE A 496 24.07 2.30 -11.05
CA PHE A 496 24.75 1.11 -10.55
C PHE A 496 25.32 0.26 -11.70
N SER A 497 24.55 0.08 -12.78
CA SER A 497 24.98 -0.75 -13.92
C SER A 497 26.23 -0.20 -14.64
N ARG A 498 26.38 1.12 -14.71
CA ARG A 498 27.48 1.80 -15.42
C ARG A 498 28.71 2.08 -14.55
N SER A 499 28.59 1.89 -13.24
CA SER A 499 29.67 2.24 -12.32
C SER A 499 30.91 1.38 -12.55
N GLN A 500 32.07 2.04 -12.53
CA GLN A 500 33.38 1.38 -12.52
C GLN A 500 33.86 1.06 -11.09
N ASP A 501 33.18 1.60 -10.06
CA ASP A 501 33.42 1.20 -8.68
C ASP A 501 32.79 -0.19 -8.46
N PRO A 502 33.58 -1.23 -8.16
CA PRO A 502 33.07 -2.58 -7.94
C PRO A 502 31.98 -2.65 -6.87
N LYS A 503 32.05 -1.82 -5.82
CA LYS A 503 31.05 -1.83 -4.73
C LYS A 503 29.70 -1.30 -5.17
N VAL A 504 29.69 -0.32 -6.08
CA VAL A 504 28.45 0.23 -6.63
C VAL A 504 27.90 -0.68 -7.71
N ARG A 505 28.78 -1.25 -8.54
CA ARG A 505 28.39 -2.26 -9.54
C ARG A 505 27.78 -3.51 -8.91
N GLU A 506 28.31 -3.94 -7.76
CA GLU A 506 27.75 -5.05 -6.99
C GLU A 506 26.27 -4.83 -6.61
N LEU A 507 25.85 -3.60 -6.33
CA LEU A 507 24.42 -3.30 -6.04
C LEU A 507 23.51 -3.64 -7.22
N TYR A 508 23.93 -3.32 -8.45
CA TYR A 508 23.20 -3.70 -9.67
C TYR A 508 23.09 -5.22 -9.79
N ASP A 509 24.21 -5.91 -9.59
CA ASP A 509 24.27 -7.37 -9.73
C ASP A 509 23.45 -8.08 -8.65
N LEU A 510 23.39 -7.55 -7.42
CA LEU A 510 22.57 -8.05 -6.32
C LEU A 510 21.06 -7.85 -6.56
N VAL A 511 20.66 -6.67 -7.04
CA VAL A 511 19.25 -6.43 -7.44
C VAL A 511 18.87 -7.35 -8.60
N ALA A 512 19.76 -7.53 -9.59
CA ALA A 512 19.52 -8.44 -10.70
C ALA A 512 19.40 -9.90 -10.26
N ASP A 513 20.27 -10.34 -9.35
CA ASP A 513 20.20 -11.66 -8.74
C ASP A 513 18.89 -11.84 -7.96
N PHE A 514 18.43 -10.81 -7.25
CA PHE A 514 17.16 -10.82 -6.55
C PHE A 514 15.97 -10.97 -7.50
N VAL A 515 15.88 -10.15 -8.55
CA VAL A 515 14.82 -10.23 -9.56
C VAL A 515 14.77 -11.63 -10.19
N GLN A 516 15.94 -12.25 -10.41
CA GLN A 516 16.09 -13.60 -10.95
C GLN A 516 15.79 -14.73 -9.95
N GLY A 517 15.34 -14.41 -8.74
CA GLY A 517 14.97 -15.39 -7.72
C GLY A 517 16.15 -16.03 -7.00
N LYS A 518 17.36 -15.46 -7.08
CA LYS A 518 18.50 -15.93 -6.29
C LYS A 518 18.37 -15.40 -4.87
N THR A 519 18.48 -16.29 -3.90
CA THR A 519 18.47 -15.93 -2.48
C THR A 519 19.67 -15.05 -2.14
N ILE A 520 19.40 -13.87 -1.57
CA ILE A 520 20.39 -12.94 -1.03
C ILE A 520 20.49 -13.15 0.48
N ARG A 521 21.71 -13.33 1.00
CA ARG A 521 21.99 -13.66 2.41
C ARG A 521 22.54 -12.49 3.21
#